data_AF-A0A484G7Z3-F1
#
_entry.id   AF-A0A484G7Z3-F1
#
_cell.length_a   1.000
_cell.length_b   1.000
_cell.length_c   1.000
_cell.angle_alpha   90.00
_cell.angle_beta   90.00
_cell.angle_gamma   90.00
#
_symmetry.space_group_name_H-M   'P 1'
#
loop_
_entity.id
_entity.type
_entity.pdbx_description
1 polymer ?
#
loop_
_entity_poly.entity_id
_entity_poly.type
_entity_poly.pdbx_seq_one_letter_code
_entity_poly.pdbx_strand_id
1 'polypeptide(L)'
;MSADPNTKFAPAPKTTVRGREMSFKEQLDQAAHDAREPDSPPKQNPIVEKVTQCIPAAAKILGTNQERDESRKISRPGIPGPPERPYDDVQVEEFIRQQHRSKGEDGLLE
;
A
#
# COMPACT_ATOMS: atom_id res chain seq x y z
N MET A 1 51.73 -14.45 -12.59
CA MET A 1 50.41 -14.38 -13.26
C MET A 1 49.49 -13.61 -12.33
N SER A 2 49.28 -12.31 -12.58
CA SER A 2 48.38 -11.47 -11.77
C SER A 2 46.95 -11.67 -12.24
N ALA A 3 46.06 -12.00 -11.31
CA ALA A 3 44.63 -12.10 -11.56
C ALA A 3 43.95 -10.80 -11.12
N ASP A 4 43.36 -10.08 -12.07
CA ASP A 4 42.58 -8.87 -11.79
C ASP A 4 41.21 -9.26 -11.19
N PRO A 5 40.88 -8.83 -9.95
CA PRO A 5 39.64 -9.23 -9.30
C PRO A 5 38.51 -8.24 -9.62
N ASN A 6 38.16 -8.05 -10.90
CA ASN A 6 36.89 -7.37 -11.21
C ASN A 6 36.46 -7.54 -12.67
N THR A 7 35.81 -8.66 -13.00
CA THR A 7 35.19 -8.80 -14.34
C THR A 7 34.01 -9.78 -14.38
N LYS A 8 33.39 -10.08 -13.23
CA LYS A 8 32.25 -11.02 -13.17
C LYS A 8 30.87 -10.39 -13.43
N PHE A 9 30.79 -9.06 -13.52
CA PHE A 9 29.57 -8.36 -13.90
C PHE A 9 29.81 -7.66 -15.22
N ALA A 10 29.08 -8.06 -16.26
CA ALA A 10 29.03 -7.33 -17.51
C ALA A 10 28.67 -5.86 -17.23
N PRO A 11 29.26 -4.88 -17.95
CA PRO A 11 28.87 -3.49 -17.80
C PRO A 11 27.36 -3.37 -18.01
N ALA A 12 26.70 -2.62 -17.13
CA ALA A 12 25.26 -2.47 -17.17
C ALA A 12 24.82 -2.05 -18.59
N PRO A 13 23.82 -2.74 -19.19
CA PRO A 13 23.37 -2.40 -20.52
C PRO A 13 22.79 -0.98 -20.48
N LYS A 14 23.46 -0.05 -21.16
CA LYS A 14 22.91 1.28 -21.41
C LYS A 14 21.84 1.13 -22.46
N THR A 15 20.61 1.52 -22.15
CA THR A 15 19.51 1.52 -23.11
C THR A 15 19.25 2.95 -23.57
N THR A 16 19.16 3.13 -24.88
CA THR A 16 18.79 4.44 -25.44
C THR A 16 17.27 4.54 -25.44
N VAL A 17 16.71 5.39 -24.57
CA VAL A 17 15.28 5.61 -24.45
C VAL A 17 14.99 7.09 -24.72
N ARG A 18 14.16 7.39 -25.72
CA ARG A 18 13.86 8.76 -26.22
C ARG A 18 15.11 9.57 -26.58
N GLY A 19 16.13 8.93 -27.15
CA GLY A 19 17.36 9.60 -27.63
C GLY A 19 18.36 9.99 -26.53
N ARG A 20 18.15 9.55 -25.28
CA ARG A 20 19.12 9.68 -24.18
C ARG A 20 19.64 8.30 -23.80
N GLU A 21 20.95 8.17 -23.60
CA GLU A 21 21.53 6.99 -22.95
C GLU A 21 21.13 7.03 -21.47
N MET A 22 20.33 6.08 -21.02
CA MET A 22 19.94 5.95 -19.61
C MET A 22 20.33 4.57 -19.09
N SER A 23 20.64 4.51 -17.81
CA SER A 23 20.75 3.25 -17.09
C SER A 23 19.37 2.59 -16.96
N PHE A 24 19.33 1.26 -16.94
CA PHE A 24 18.08 0.52 -16.74
C PHE A 24 17.34 0.94 -15.45
N LYS A 25 18.08 1.30 -14.40
CA LYS A 25 17.49 1.84 -13.16
C LYS A 25 16.76 3.16 -13.41
N GLU A 26 17.40 4.10 -14.12
CA GLU A 26 16.82 5.42 -14.41
C GLU A 26 15.56 5.30 -15.26
N GLN A 27 15.54 4.33 -16.19
CA GLN A 27 14.34 4.03 -16.96
C GLN A 27 13.18 3.55 -16.08
N LEU A 28 13.46 2.68 -15.11
CA LEU A 28 12.44 2.20 -14.17
C LEU A 28 11.96 3.31 -13.24
N ASP A 29 12.88 4.12 -12.72
CA ASP A 29 12.57 5.26 -11.85
C ASP A 29 11.69 6.28 -12.60
N GLN A 30 12.00 6.57 -13.87
CA GLN A 30 11.17 7.44 -14.72
C GLN A 30 9.78 6.84 -14.97
N ALA A 31 9.70 5.54 -15.32
CA ALA A 31 8.42 4.88 -15.54
C ALA A 31 7.54 4.86 -14.27
N ALA A 32 8.15 4.71 -13.09
CA ALA A 32 7.45 4.77 -11.82
C ALA A 32 6.93 6.18 -11.51
N HIS A 33 7.67 7.22 -11.88
CA HIS A 33 7.20 8.61 -11.79
C HIS A 33 6.07 8.90 -12.77
N ASP A 34 6.21 8.51 -14.04
CA ASP A 34 5.18 8.68 -15.08
C ASP A 34 3.88 7.94 -14.70
N ALA A 35 3.97 6.78 -14.05
CA ALA A 35 2.79 6.03 -13.58
C ALA A 35 2.06 6.70 -12.40
N ARG A 36 2.75 7.53 -11.60
CA ARG A 36 2.15 8.29 -10.49
C ARG A 36 1.42 9.54 -10.97
N GLU A 37 1.88 10.13 -12.07
CA GLU A 37 1.30 11.34 -12.66
C GLU A 37 0.54 10.98 -13.94
N PRO A 38 -0.73 10.53 -13.86
CA PRO A 38 -1.52 10.32 -15.06
C PRO A 38 -1.74 11.66 -15.78
N ASP A 39 -1.03 11.88 -16.89
CA ASP A 39 -1.14 13.04 -17.78
C ASP A 39 -2.54 13.24 -18.39
N SER A 40 -3.44 12.27 -18.24
CA SER A 40 -4.82 12.39 -18.69
C SER A 40 -5.77 12.47 -17.49
N PRO A 41 -6.76 13.39 -17.49
CA PRO A 41 -7.87 13.28 -16.57
C PRO A 41 -8.46 11.87 -16.72
N PRO A 42 -8.84 11.21 -15.61
CA PRO A 42 -9.35 9.84 -15.66
C PRO A 42 -10.48 9.82 -16.68
N LYS A 43 -10.23 9.19 -17.85
CA LYS A 43 -11.29 8.94 -18.83
C LYS A 43 -12.41 8.29 -18.04
N GLN A 44 -13.57 8.93 -18.00
CA GLN A 44 -14.71 8.44 -17.25
C GLN A 44 -14.89 6.97 -17.63
N ASN A 45 -14.79 6.09 -16.64
CA ASN A 45 -14.88 4.66 -16.88
C ASN A 45 -16.24 4.41 -17.58
N PRO A 46 -16.28 3.74 -18.74
CA PRO A 46 -17.52 3.54 -19.49
C PRO A 46 -18.60 2.81 -18.67
N ILE A 47 -18.17 2.07 -17.64
CA ILE A 47 -19.03 1.43 -16.65
C ILE A 47 -19.86 2.46 -15.87
N VAL A 48 -19.27 3.60 -15.49
CA VAL A 48 -19.97 4.66 -14.75
C VAL A 48 -21.12 5.21 -15.60
N GLU A 49 -20.87 5.51 -16.88
CA GLU A 49 -21.90 6.00 -17.80
C GLU A 49 -23.04 4.99 -17.97
N LYS A 50 -22.73 3.70 -18.08
CA LYS A 50 -23.76 2.65 -18.16
C LYS A 50 -24.57 2.52 -16.87
N VAL A 51 -23.93 2.61 -15.71
CA VAL A 51 -24.62 2.52 -14.43
C VAL A 51 -25.53 3.73 -14.20
N THR A 52 -25.10 4.94 -14.57
CA THR A 52 -25.94 6.14 -14.45
C THR A 52 -27.11 6.14 -15.43
N GLN A 53 -26.94 5.56 -16.62
CA GLN A 53 -28.02 5.36 -17.58
C GLN A 53 -29.10 4.39 -17.05
N CYS A 54 -28.69 3.31 -16.37
CA CYS A 54 -29.63 2.35 -15.78
C CYS A 54 -30.21 2.81 -14.42
N ILE A 55 -29.42 3.52 -13.62
CA ILE A 55 -29.77 3.97 -12.27
C ILE A 55 -29.42 5.47 -12.15
N PRO A 56 -30.37 6.37 -12.46
CA PRO A 56 -30.13 7.82 -12.44
C PRO A 56 -29.64 8.34 -11.07
N ALA A 57 -30.04 7.68 -9.97
CA ALA A 57 -29.59 8.02 -8.62
C ALA A 57 -28.07 7.77 -8.41
N ALA A 58 -27.48 6.80 -9.12
CA ALA A 58 -26.06 6.48 -9.01
C ALA A 58 -25.16 7.57 -9.59
N ALA A 59 -25.69 8.46 -10.43
CA ALA A 59 -24.95 9.61 -10.97
C ALA A 59 -24.43 10.54 -9.86
N LYS A 60 -25.16 10.66 -8.76
CA LYS A 60 -24.76 11.48 -7.60
C LYS A 60 -23.60 10.88 -6.81
N ILE A 61 -23.39 9.57 -6.93
CA ILE A 61 -22.40 8.81 -6.15
C ILE A 61 -21.15 8.54 -6.99
N LEU A 62 -21.33 8.24 -8.28
CA LEU A 62 -20.27 7.90 -9.22
C LEU A 62 -19.76 9.11 -10.03
N GLY A 63 -20.50 10.21 -10.05
CA GLY A 63 -20.12 11.45 -10.72
C GLY A 63 -18.96 12.14 -10.01
N THR A 64 -17.76 11.94 -10.54
CA THR A 64 -16.53 12.74 -10.39
C THR A 64 -16.56 13.85 -9.32
N ASN A 65 -16.38 13.49 -8.05
CA ASN A 65 -15.76 14.41 -7.08
C ASN A 65 -14.25 14.27 -7.22
N GLN A 66 -13.71 14.96 -8.22
CA GLN A 66 -12.28 15.28 -8.31
C GLN A 66 -12.02 16.49 -7.43
N GLU A 67 -12.20 16.34 -6.12
CA GLU A 67 -11.54 17.21 -5.15
C GLU A 67 -10.81 16.30 -4.19
N ARG A 68 -9.48 16.49 -4.19
CA ARG A 68 -8.57 15.94 -3.20
C ARG A 68 -9.07 16.40 -1.85
N ASP A 69 -9.79 15.53 -1.14
CA ASP A 69 -10.08 15.72 0.26
C ASP A 69 -9.17 14.81 1.09
N GLU A 70 -7.85 14.94 0.88
CA GLU A 70 -6.77 14.49 1.78
C GLU A 70 -6.76 15.34 3.08
N SER A 71 -7.92 15.76 3.56
CA SER A 71 -8.06 16.56 4.79
C SER A 71 -9.36 16.30 5.55
N ARG A 72 -10.35 15.65 4.93
CA ARG A 72 -11.40 15.01 5.71
C ARG A 72 -10.85 13.69 6.20
N LYS A 73 -10.39 13.66 7.44
CA LYS A 73 -10.64 12.51 8.30
C LYS A 73 -12.15 12.27 8.18
N ILE A 74 -12.54 11.37 7.27
CA ILE A 74 -13.92 10.94 7.13
C ILE A 74 -14.17 10.14 8.40
N SER A 75 -14.44 10.84 9.51
CA SER A 75 -15.32 10.32 10.53
C SER A 75 -16.62 10.09 9.78
N ARG A 76 -16.79 8.90 9.20
CA ARG A 76 -18.10 8.47 8.71
C ARG A 76 -18.95 8.42 9.97
N PRO A 77 -19.92 9.33 10.17
CA PRO A 77 -20.78 9.22 11.33
C PRO A 77 -21.56 7.91 11.15
N GLY A 78 -21.22 6.90 11.95
CA GLY A 78 -21.88 5.59 11.89
C GLY A 78 -21.04 4.41 11.39
N ILE A 79 -19.71 4.53 11.19
CA ILE A 79 -18.89 3.32 11.35
C ILE A 79 -18.67 3.15 12.85
N PRO A 80 -19.36 2.20 13.53
CA PRO A 80 -19.02 1.89 14.90
C PRO A 80 -17.55 1.52 14.92
N GLY A 81 -16.80 2.13 15.83
CA GLY A 81 -15.40 1.79 16.03
C GLY A 81 -15.25 0.31 16.37
N PRO A 82 -14.01 -0.19 16.42
CA PRO A 82 -13.74 -1.50 16.99
C PRO A 82 -14.48 -1.64 18.33
N PRO A 83 -15.06 -2.81 18.62
CA PRO A 83 -15.74 -3.06 19.89
C PRO A 83 -14.85 -2.66 21.07
N GLU A 84 -15.50 -2.17 22.12
CA GLU A 84 -14.80 -1.88 23.36
C GLU A 84 -14.18 -3.17 23.90
N ARG A 85 -12.93 -3.08 24.36
CA ARG A 85 -12.25 -4.22 24.99
C ARG A 85 -13.04 -4.61 26.25
N PRO A 86 -13.14 -5.91 26.57
CA PRO A 86 -13.75 -6.34 27.82
C PRO A 86 -13.11 -5.63 29.02
N TYR A 87 -13.93 -5.29 30.03
CA TYR A 87 -13.45 -4.59 31.22
C TYR A 87 -12.30 -5.34 31.93
N ASP A 88 -12.37 -6.68 31.91
CA ASP A 88 -11.39 -7.56 32.55
C ASP A 88 -10.25 -8.00 31.62
N ASP A 89 -10.00 -7.33 30.49
CA ASP A 89 -8.93 -7.68 29.52
C ASP A 89 -7.56 -7.80 30.20
N VAL A 90 -7.28 -6.92 31.18
CA VAL A 90 -6.04 -6.94 31.97
C VAL A 90 -5.91 -8.24 32.79
N GLN A 91 -7.00 -8.70 33.41
CA GLN A 91 -6.99 -9.94 34.20
C GLN A 91 -6.81 -11.16 33.29
N VAL A 92 -7.40 -11.14 32.09
CA VAL A 92 -7.24 -12.19 31.09
C VAL A 92 -5.79 -12.25 30.61
N GLU A 93 -5.16 -11.11 30.33
CA GLU A 93 -3.75 -11.05 29.94
C GLU A 93 -2.85 -11.62 31.05
N GLU A 94 -3.06 -11.21 32.30
CA GLU A 94 -2.31 -11.71 33.45
C GLU A 94 -2.50 -13.21 33.67
N PHE A 95 -3.71 -13.72 33.49
CA PHE A 95 -4.00 -15.15 33.57
C PHE A 95 -3.23 -15.94 32.50
N ILE A 96 -3.28 -15.50 31.24
CA ILE A 96 -2.53 -16.12 30.14
C ILE A 96 -1.02 -16.04 30.42
N ARG A 97 -0.53 -14.90 30.90
CA ARG A 97 0.88 -14.74 31.31
C ARG A 97 1.25 -15.71 32.42
N GLN A 98 0.37 -15.99 33.37
CA GLN A 98 0.60 -16.96 34.45
C GLN A 98 0.56 -18.42 33.97
N GLN A 99 -0.20 -18.75 32.92
CA GLN A 99 -0.19 -20.07 32.29
C GLN A 99 1.14 -20.33 31.58
N HIS A 100 1.64 -19.34 30.85
CA HIS A 100 2.93 -19.42 30.15
C HIS A 100 4.12 -19.02 31.00
N ARG A 101 3.91 -18.69 32.28
CA ARG A 101 4.99 -18.44 33.22
C ARG A 101 5.62 -19.78 33.55
N SER A 102 6.92 -19.92 33.28
CA SER A 102 7.69 -21.05 33.77
C SER A 102 7.51 -21.17 35.29
N LYS A 103 7.22 -22.37 35.76
CA LYS A 103 7.01 -22.62 37.19
C LYS A 103 8.33 -22.81 37.95
N GLY A 104 9.44 -23.03 37.23
CA GLY A 104 10.80 -23.14 37.75
C GLY A 104 11.67 -21.89 37.54
N GLU A 105 12.72 -21.77 38.36
CA GLU A 105 13.76 -20.71 38.32
C GLU A 105 14.60 -20.75 37.02
N ASP A 106 14.55 -21.87 36.33
CA ASP A 106 15.31 -22.29 35.15
C ASP A 106 14.54 -22.16 33.82
N GLY A 107 13.28 -21.73 33.85
CA GLY A 107 12.53 -21.40 32.62
C GLY A 107 11.98 -22.60 31.85
N LEU A 108 12.13 -23.83 32.34
CA LEU A 108 11.67 -25.05 31.67
C LEU A 108 10.19 -25.33 32.00
N LEU A 109 9.39 -25.68 30.99
CA LEU A 109 8.02 -26.18 31.15
C LEU A 109 8.09 -27.70 31.39
N GLU A 110 7.59 -28.17 32.53
CA GLU A 110 7.36 -29.60 32.82
C GLU A 110 6.16 -30.15 32.05
#